data_AF-A0A935Z8Z7-F1
#
_entry.id   AF-A0A935Z8Z7-F1
#
_cell.length_a   1.000
_cell.length_b   1.000
_cell.length_c   1.000
_cell.angle_alpha   90.00
_cell.angle_beta   90.00
_cell.angle_gamma   90.00
#
_symmetry.space_group_name_H-M   'P 1'
#
loop_
_entity.id
_entity.type
_entity.pdbx_description
1 polymer ?
#
loop_
_entity_poly.entity_id
_entity_poly.type
_entity_poly.pdbx_seq_one_letter_code
_entity_poly.pdbx_strand_id
1 'polypeptide(L)' 'MTKTDALVLAGDAAEMLERYGLVACGRRKDGETHLDVWTRDGRAYELPVSGDERLDELVARCLELAKIHVVTEVPEGLLS' A
#
# COMPACT_ATOMS: atom_id res chain seq x y z
N MET A 1 -13.33 -16.75 -7.54
CA MET A 1 -12.24 -15.76 -7.49
C MET A 1 -11.02 -16.52 -7.01
N THR A 2 -9.93 -16.53 -7.78
CA THR A 2 -8.65 -17.12 -7.36
C THR A 2 -8.09 -16.23 -6.26
N LYS A 3 -7.94 -16.79 -5.06
CA LYS A 3 -7.34 -16.11 -3.91
C LYS A 3 -5.88 -15.82 -4.23
N THR A 4 -5.50 -14.54 -4.28
CA THR A 4 -4.09 -14.16 -4.48
C THR A 4 -3.34 -14.48 -3.19
N ASP A 5 -2.11 -14.98 -3.28
CA ASP A 5 -1.27 -15.17 -2.09
C ASP A 5 -1.07 -13.80 -1.44
N ALA A 6 -1.47 -13.68 -0.17
CA ALA A 6 -1.40 -12.43 0.57
C ALA A 6 0.02 -11.85 0.61
N LEU A 7 1.05 -12.69 0.58
CA LEU A 7 2.45 -12.23 0.57
C LEU A 7 2.84 -11.64 -0.79
N VAL A 8 2.32 -12.20 -1.88
CA VAL A 8 2.51 -11.61 -3.22
C VAL A 8 1.81 -10.26 -3.28
N LEU A 9 0.57 -10.19 -2.79
CA LEU A 9 -0.18 -8.94 -2.72
C LEU A 9 0.54 -7.86 -1.88
N ALA A 10 1.12 -8.25 -0.74
CA ALA A 10 1.93 -7.35 0.10
C ALA A 10 3.20 -6.87 -0.61
N GLY A 11 3.85 -7.74 -1.40
CA GLY A 11 5.02 -7.38 -2.21
C GLY A 11 4.67 -6.38 -3.32
N ASP A 12 3.60 -6.64 -4.06
CA ASP A 12 3.10 -5.73 -5.11
C ASP A 12 2.72 -4.36 -4.52
N ALA A 13 2.05 -4.36 -3.35
CA ALA A 13 1.71 -3.13 -2.65
C ALA A 13 2.96 -2.36 -2.20
N ALA A 14 3.99 -3.06 -1.71
CA ALA A 14 5.24 -2.44 -1.31
C ALA A 14 5.92 -1.71 -2.48
N GLU A 15 5.99 -2.33 -3.66
CA GLU A 15 6.54 -1.70 -4.87
C GLU A 15 5.74 -0.45 -5.27
N MET A 16 4.41 -0.49 -5.17
CA MET A 16 3.58 0.68 -5.46
C MET A 16 3.80 1.82 -4.45
N LEU A 17 3.94 1.50 -3.17
CA LEU A 17 4.12 2.48 -2.09
C LEU A 17 5.45 3.26 -2.21
N GLU A 18 6.49 2.66 -2.79
CA GLU A 18 7.76 3.36 -3.07
C GLU A 18 7.57 4.59 -3.96
N ARG A 19 6.62 4.55 -4.90
CA ARG A 19 6.29 5.69 -5.78
C ARG A 19 5.75 6.90 -5.02
N TYR A 20 5.22 6.66 -3.82
CA TYR A 20 4.70 7.69 -2.92
C TYR A 20 5.71 8.08 -1.82
N GLY A 21 6.95 7.57 -1.92
CA GLY A 21 8.03 7.88 -0.97
C GLY A 21 7.96 7.11 0.34
N LEU A 22 7.17 6.02 0.39
CA LEU A 22 7.11 5.08 1.50
C LEU A 22 8.06 3.91 1.25
N VAL A 23 8.63 3.34 2.31
CA VAL A 23 9.32 2.05 2.24
C VAL A 23 8.37 1.03 2.85
N ALA A 24 8.20 -0.14 2.23
CA ALA A 24 7.34 -1.17 2.79
C ALA A 24 7.89 -2.58 2.57
N CYS A 25 7.46 -3.53 3.41
CA CYS A 25 7.89 -4.91 3.33
C CYS A 25 6.76 -5.86 3.74
N GLY A 26 6.43 -6.81 2.87
CA GLY A 26 5.54 -7.91 3.21
C GLY A 26 6.26 -8.95 4.08
N ARG A 27 5.64 -9.38 5.17
CA ARG A 27 6.19 -10.38 6.10
C ARG A 27 5.12 -11.38 6.53
N ARG A 28 5.52 -12.62 6.79
CA ARG A 28 4.69 -13.58 7.54
C ARG A 28 5.02 -13.53 9.03
N LYS A 29 4.01 -13.36 9.88
CA LYS A 29 4.11 -13.27 11.33
C LYS A 29 2.95 -14.04 11.95
N ASP A 30 3.25 -15.02 12.80
CA ASP A 30 2.26 -15.84 13.51
C ASP A 30 1.19 -16.49 12.61
N GLY A 31 1.57 -16.86 11.38
CA GLY A 31 0.67 -17.48 10.39
C GLY A 31 -0.14 -16.49 9.55
N GLU A 32 -0.04 -15.19 9.82
CA GLU A 32 -0.67 -14.12 9.06
C GLU A 32 0.33 -13.40 8.17
N THR A 33 -0.14 -12.78 7.10
CA THR A 33 0.68 -11.88 6.28
C THR A 33 0.42 -10.45 6.73
N HIS A 34 1.50 -9.71 6.93
CA HIS A 34 1.49 -8.31 7.31
C HIS A 34 2.30 -7.49 6.31
N LEU A 35 1.94 -6.22 6.18
CA LEU A 35 2.68 -5.20 5.44
C LEU A 35 3.19 -4.17 6.44
N ASP A 36 4.51 -4.16 6.62
CA ASP A 36 5.20 -3.16 7.42
C ASP A 36 5.50 -1.95 6.52
N VAL A 37 5.12 -0.75 6.94
CA VAL A 37 5.27 0.49 6.16
C VAL A 37 6.02 1.54 6.98
N TRP A 38 7.02 2.18 6.39
CA TRP A 38 7.82 3.25 6.98
C TRP A 38 7.71 4.53 6.16
N THR A 39 7.48 5.63 6.86
CA THR A 39 7.48 6.97 6.28
C THR A 39 8.85 7.64 6.45
N ARG A 40 9.13 8.65 5.61
CA ARG A 40 10.38 9.44 5.70
C ARG A 40 10.51 10.23 7.00
N ASP A 41 9.39 10.56 7.66
CA ASP A 41 9.38 11.25 8.95
C ASP A 41 9.55 10.29 10.14
N GLY A 42 9.86 9.02 9.89
CA GLY A 42 10.24 8.04 10.90
C GLY A 42 9.07 7.31 11.56
N ARG A 43 7.84 7.43 11.03
CA ARG A 43 6.70 6.65 11.52
C ARG A 43 6.71 5.26 10.87
N ALA A 44 6.19 4.30 11.62
CA ALA A 44 6.04 2.92 11.18
C ALA A 44 4.60 2.45 11.42
N TYR A 45 4.08 1.65 10.50
CA TYR A 45 2.76 1.07 10.55
C TYR A 45 2.85 -0.42 10.19
N GLU A 46 2.07 -1.26 10.85
CA GLU A 46 1.95 -2.69 10.55
C GLU A 46 0.46 -2.94 10.21
N LEU A 47 0.19 -3.60 9.08
CA LEU A 47 -1.16 -3.91 8.63
C LEU A 47 -1.32 -5.38 8.25
N PRO A 48 -2.39 -6.06 8.67
CA PRO A 48 -2.71 -7.38 8.15
C PRO A 48 -3.14 -7.29 6.69
N VAL A 49 -2.69 -8.26 5.88
CA VAL A 49 -3.02 -8.39 4.46
C VAL A 49 -3.88 -9.64 4.26
N SER A 50 -5.05 -9.44 3.65
CA SER A 50 -5.94 -10.52 3.25
C SER A 50 -5.74 -10.86 1.78
N GLY A 51 -5.61 -12.15 1.45
CA GLY A 51 -5.55 -12.60 0.04
C GLY A 51 -6.85 -12.36 -0.76
N ASP A 52 -7.89 -11.87 -0.10
CA ASP A 52 -9.18 -11.52 -0.68
C ASP A 52 -9.35 -10.00 -0.93
N GLU A 53 -8.41 -9.15 -0.47
CA GLU A 53 -8.45 -7.70 -0.72
C GLU A 53 -7.81 -7.34 -2.08
N ARG A 54 -8.16 -6.18 -2.63
CA ARG A 54 -7.55 -5.70 -3.86
C ARG A 54 -6.27 -4.91 -3.59
N LEU A 55 -5.34 -4.98 -4.54
CA LEU A 55 -4.07 -4.25 -4.47
C LEU A 55 -4.25 -2.75 -4.30
N ASP A 56 -5.14 -2.13 -5.08
CA ASP A 56 -5.40 -0.70 -5.02
C ASP A 56 -6.04 -0.26 -3.70
N GLU A 57 -6.89 -1.09 -3.11
CA GLU A 57 -7.48 -0.86 -1.79
C GLU A 57 -6.42 -0.93 -0.69
N LEU A 58 -5.53 -1.93 -0.73
CA LEU A 58 -4.43 -2.07 0.23
C LEU A 58 -3.48 -0.87 0.17
N VAL A 59 -3.10 -0.43 -1.04
CA VAL A 59 -2.23 0.74 -1.24
C VAL A 59 -2.93 2.01 -0.73
N ALA A 60 -4.20 2.23 -1.06
CA ALA A 60 -4.96 3.39 -0.60
C ALA A 60 -5.03 3.47 0.94
N ARG A 61 -5.29 2.34 1.61
CA ARG A 61 -5.30 2.25 3.08
C ARG A 61 -3.94 2.63 3.69
N CYS A 62 -2.84 2.19 3.08
CA CYS A 62 -1.49 2.54 3.55
C CYS A 62 -1.20 4.04 3.40
N LEU A 63 -1.60 4.64 2.27
CA LEU A 63 -1.45 6.08 2.05
C LEU A 63 -2.28 6.91 3.03
N GLU A 64 -3.51 6.46 3.33
CA GLU A 64 -4.38 7.09 4.32
C GLU A 64 -3.75 7.08 5.72
N LEU A 65 -3.21 5.93 6.17
CA LEU A 65 -2.51 5.83 7.46
C LEU A 65 -1.25 6.69 7.53
N ALA A 66 -0.50 6.75 6.42
CA ALA A 66 0.66 7.61 6.28
C ALA A 66 0.29 9.10 6.13
N LYS A 67 -1.00 9.44 6.01
CA LYS A 67 -1.52 10.79 5.73
C LYS A 67 -0.91 11.41 4.47
N ILE A 68 -0.63 10.57 3.46
CA ILE A 68 -0.16 11.01 2.15
C ILE A 68 -1.39 11.29 1.29
N HIS A 69 -1.62 12.57 1.02
CA HIS A 69 -2.64 13.00 0.08
C HIS A 69 -2.07 12.97 -1.34
N VAL A 70 -2.55 12.02 -2.15
CA VAL A 70 -2.25 12.01 -3.57
C VAL A 70 -3.05 13.12 -4.23
N VAL A 71 -2.40 14.25 -4.51
CA VAL A 71 -2.99 15.30 -5.33
C VAL A 71 -3.01 14.78 -6.76
N THR A 72 -4.16 14.29 -7.21
CA THR A 72 -4.40 14.10 -8.64
C THR A 72 -4.61 15.49 -9.22
N GLU A 73 -3.52 16.16 -9.61
CA GLU A 73 -3.63 17.32 -10.47
C GLU A 73 -4.24 16.83 -11.79
N VAL A 74 -5.52 17.08 -11.99
CA VAL A 74 -6.11 17.06 -13.33
C VAL A 74 -5.59 18.35 -13.98
N PRO A 75 -4.71 18.28 -14.99
CA PRO A 75 -4.33 19.50 -15.69
C PRO A 75 -5.60 20.13 -16.26
N GLU A 76 -5.90 21.37 -15.85
CA GLU A 76 -7.07 22.16 -16.27
C GLU A 76 -7.04 22.56 -17.77
N GLY A 77 -6.63 21.66 -18.65
CA GLY A 77 -6.45 21.92 -20.08
C GLY A 77 -7.08 20.89 -21.03
N LEU A 78 -7.90 19.96 -20.53
CA LEU A 78 -8.52 18.88 -21.33
C LEU A 78 -10.06 18.96 -21.42
N LEU A 79 -10.61 20.14 -21.14
CA LEU A 79 -11.98 20.52 -21.50
C LEU A 79 -11.92 21.79 -22.34
N SER A 80 -11.51 21.64 -23.60
CA SER A 80 -11.62 22.68 -24.63
C SER A 80 -12.01 22.02 -25.94
#